data_AF-A0A7K7EGX9-F1
#
_entry.id   AF-A0A7K7EGX9-F1
#
_cell.length_a   1.000
_cell.length_b   1.000
_cell.length_c   1.000
_cell.angle_alpha   90.00
_cell.angle_beta   90.00
_cell.angle_gamma   90.00
#
_symmetry.space_group_name_H-M   'P 1'
#
loop_
_entity.id
_entity.type
_entity.pdbx_description
1 polymer ?
#
loop_
_entity_poly.entity_id
_entity_poly.type
_entity_poly.pdbx_seq_one_letter_code
_entity_poly.pdbx_strand_id
1 'polypeptide(L)' 'MEVLMLWLFPWIFQCVSVRADSIIHIGAIFEGNAAKDDEVFKQAVSDLNLNDDILQSEKITYSIKLIEANNPFHAVQEG' A
#
# COMPACT_ATOMS: atom_id res chain seq x y z
N MET A 1 -17.25 38.98 13.90
CA MET A 1 -17.48 38.13 12.70
C MET A 1 -16.22 37.34 12.30
N GLU A 2 -15.02 37.79 12.68
CA GLU A 2 -13.75 37.17 12.23
C GLU A 2 -13.27 36.00 13.11
N VAL A 3 -13.62 36.01 14.40
CA VAL A 3 -13.25 34.92 15.33
C VAL A 3 -13.99 33.63 14.99
N LEU A 4 -15.24 33.69 14.52
CA LEU A 4 -16.02 32.47 14.20
C LEU A 4 -15.44 31.69 13.01
N MET A 5 -14.76 32.36 12.09
CA MET A 5 -14.07 31.74 10.96
C MET A 5 -12.85 30.94 11.44
N LEU A 6 -12.09 31.45 12.43
CA LEU A 6 -10.87 30.83 12.94
C LEU A 6 -11.06 29.44 13.57
N TRP A 7 -12.27 29.13 14.06
CA TRP A 7 -12.60 27.85 14.70
C TRP A 7 -13.06 26.78 13.71
N LEU A 8 -13.40 27.15 12.47
CA LEU A 8 -13.85 26.22 11.43
C LEU A 8 -12.71 25.72 10.53
N PHE A 9 -11.57 26.43 10.48
CA PHE A 9 -10.41 26.01 9.67
C PHE A 9 -9.77 24.67 10.06
N PRO A 10 -9.67 24.25 11.35
CA PRO A 10 -9.05 22.97 11.69
C PRO A 10 -9.86 21.79 11.16
N TRP A 11 -11.19 21.90 11.12
CA TRP A 11 -12.08 20.83 10.69
C TRP A 11 -12.00 20.60 9.17
N ILE A 12 -11.89 21.67 8.38
CA ILE A 12 -11.79 21.58 6.92
C ILE A 12 -10.43 20.99 6.50
N PHE A 13 -9.37 21.23 7.28
CA PHE A 13 -8.04 20.68 7.01
C PHE A 13 -7.86 19.21 7.45
N GLN A 14 -8.64 18.71 8.41
CA GLN A 14 -8.61 17.29 8.78
C GLN A 14 -9.26 16.36 7.73
N CYS A 15 -9.97 16.91 6.74
CA CYS A 15 -10.67 16.12 5.73
C CYS A 15 -9.76 15.60 4.59
N VAL A 16 -8.47 15.99 4.54
CA VAL A 16 -7.57 15.65 3.43
C VAL A 16 -6.30 14.96 3.94
N SER A 17 -6.48 13.81 4.58
CA SER A 17 -5.42 12.80 4.66
C SER A 17 -6.02 11.40 4.49
N VAL A 18 -6.91 11.27 3.50
CA VAL A 18 -7.13 9.97 2.88
C VAL A 18 -5.86 9.68 2.11
N ARG A 19 -5.00 8.85 2.70
CA ARG A 19 -3.80 8.30 2.08
C ARG A 19 -4.29 7.65 0.79
N ALA A 20 -3.99 8.25 -0.37
CA ALA A 20 -4.54 7.87 -1.67
C ALA A 20 -4.58 6.34 -1.78
N ASP A 21 -5.78 5.79 -1.58
CA ASP A 21 -6.07 4.37 -1.62
C ASP A 21 -6.12 4.02 -3.09
N SER A 22 -4.98 3.54 -3.60
CA SER A 22 -4.93 2.97 -4.94
C SER A 22 -5.99 1.87 -5.01
N ILE A 23 -6.81 1.88 -6.05
CA ILE A 23 -7.94 0.94 -6.21
C ILE A 23 -7.43 -0.51 -6.22
N ILE A 24 -6.19 -0.71 -6.69
CA ILE A 24 -5.52 -2.00 -6.76
C ILE A 24 -4.47 -2.07 -5.65
N HIS A 25 -4.80 -2.80 -4.57
CA HIS A 25 -3.87 -3.13 -3.50
C HIS A 25 -3.69 -4.65 -3.37
N ILE A 26 -2.44 -5.12 -3.39
CA ILE A 26 -2.10 -6.54 -3.34
C ILE A 26 -1.30 -6.85 -2.07
N GLY A 27 -1.70 -7.89 -1.34
CA GLY A 27 -0.90 -8.45 -0.25
C GLY A 27 -0.01 -9.59 -0.75
N ALA A 28 1.26 -9.61 -0.33
CA ALA A 28 2.18 -10.71 -0.58
C ALA A 28 2.82 -11.18 0.74
N ILE A 29 2.95 -12.50 0.90
CA ILE A 29 3.61 -13.11 2.05
C ILE A 29 4.77 -13.95 1.53
N PHE A 30 5.97 -13.65 2.01
CA PHE A 30 7.18 -14.38 1.64
C PHE A 30 7.87 -14.94 2.88
N GLU A 31 8.53 -16.08 2.72
CA GLU A 31 9.39 -16.64 3.77
C GLU A 31 10.66 -15.78 3.93
N GLY A 32 11.25 -15.75 5.12
CA GLY A 32 12.40 -14.87 5.43
C GLY A 32 13.66 -15.11 4.58
N ASN A 33 13.76 -16.26 3.90
CA ASN A 33 14.83 -16.60 2.95
C ASN A 33 14.49 -16.25 1.49
N ALA A 34 13.27 -15.81 1.19
CA ALA A 34 12.75 -15.61 -0.16
C ALA A 34 13.07 -14.21 -0.70
N ALA A 35 14.31 -13.73 -0.49
CA ALA A 35 14.75 -12.41 -0.92
C ALA A 35 14.60 -12.21 -2.44
N LYS A 36 14.84 -13.27 -3.22
CA LYS A 36 14.68 -13.23 -4.67
C LYS A 36 13.22 -13.04 -5.10
N ASP A 37 12.27 -13.61 -4.36
CA ASP A 37 10.85 -13.48 -4.67
C ASP A 37 10.37 -12.05 -4.36
N ASP A 38 10.84 -11.46 -3.26
CA ASP A 38 10.58 -10.05 -2.92
C ASP A 38 11.11 -9.10 -4.01
N GLU A 39 12.34 -9.30 -4.49
CA GLU A 39 12.94 -8.50 -5.57
C GLU A 39 12.17 -8.63 -6.88
N VAL A 40 11.89 -9.86 -7.32
CA VAL A 40 11.19 -10.12 -8.58
C VAL A 40 9.76 -9.61 -8.52
N PHE A 41 9.08 -9.76 -7.38
CA PHE A 41 7.73 -9.22 -7.16
C PHE A 41 7.70 -7.70 -7.29
N LYS A 42 8.63 -6.99 -6.62
CA LYS A 42 8.74 -5.53 -6.71
C LYS A 42 9.03 -5.07 -8.13
N GLN A 43 9.93 -5.77 -8.83
CA GLN A 43 10.26 -5.46 -10.21
C GLN A 43 9.04 -5.64 -11.13
N ALA A 44 8.32 -6.75 -11.02
CA ALA A 44 7.13 -7.01 -11.82
C ALA A 44 6.06 -5.94 -11.62
N VAL A 45 5.81 -5.52 -10.37
CA VAL A 45 4.88 -4.43 -10.09
C VAL A 45 5.36 -3.10 -10.69
N SER A 46 6.66 -2.80 -10.62
CA SER A 46 7.23 -1.61 -11.26
C SER A 46 7.03 -1.63 -12.78
N ASP A 47 7.31 -2.76 -13.42
CA ASP A 47 7.20 -2.90 -14.88
C ASP A 47 5.75 -2.73 -15.35
N LEU A 48 4.77 -3.25 -14.60
CA LEU A 48 3.34 -3.06 -14.87
C LEU A 48 2.90 -1.61 -14.64
N ASN A 49 3.38 -0.96 -13.59
CA ASN A 49 3.04 0.44 -13.29
C ASN A 49 3.67 1.46 -14.25
N LEU A 50 4.72 1.07 -14.97
CA LEU A 50 5.34 1.86 -16.04
C LEU A 50 4.68 1.62 -17.40
N ASN A 51 3.82 0.61 -17.51
CA ASN A 51 3.16 0.24 -18.75
C ASN A 51 1.78 0.89 -18.87
N ASP A 52 1.73 1.97 -19.65
CA ASP A 52 0.51 2.75 -19.91
C ASP A 52 -0.54 2.02 -20.76
N ASP A 53 -0.25 0.84 -21.32
CA ASP A 53 -1.21 0.03 -22.09
C ASP A 53 -2.04 -0.92 -21.20
N ILE A 54 -1.60 -1.20 -19.96
CA ILE A 54 -2.22 -2.22 -19.08
C ILE A 54 -3.06 -1.56 -17.98
N LEU A 55 -2.53 -0.56 -17.28
CA LEU A 55 -3.20 0.15 -16.18
C LEU A 55 -3.05 1.67 -16.36
N GLN A 56 -3.72 2.20 -17.37
CA GLN A 56 -3.49 3.57 -17.86
C GLN A 56 -3.79 4.67 -16.82
N SER A 57 -4.72 4.42 -15.89
CA SER A 57 -5.15 5.39 -14.88
C SER A 57 -4.89 4.95 -13.44
N GLU A 58 -4.42 3.70 -13.26
CA GLU A 58 -4.32 3.08 -11.94
C GLU A 58 -2.89 2.61 -11.68
N LYS A 59 -2.50 2.64 -10.41
CA LYS A 59 -1.23 2.05 -9.99
C LYS A 59 -1.51 0.88 -9.07
N ILE A 60 -0.74 -0.18 -9.24
CA ILE A 60 -0.69 -1.28 -8.29
C ILE A 60 0.09 -0.79 -7.07
N THR A 61 -0.57 -0.83 -5.92
CA THR A 61 0.09 -0.72 -4.61
C THR A 61 0.14 -2.08 -3.94
N TYR A 62 1.06 -2.25 -3.01
CA TYR A 62 1.24 -3.55 -2.36
C TYR A 62 1.75 -3.43 -0.92
N SER A 63 1.54 -4.48 -0.17
CA SER A 63 2.12 -4.72 1.16
C SER A 63 2.78 -6.09 1.17
N ILE A 64 3.99 -6.17 1.74
CA ILE A 64 4.77 -7.41 1.80
C ILE A 64 5.00 -7.75 3.26
N LYS A 65 4.64 -8.98 3.64
CA LYS A 65 4.89 -9.53 4.96
C LYS A 65 5.93 -10.64 4.86
N LEU A 66 7.05 -10.46 5.55
CA LEU A 66 8.06 -11.51 5.70
C LEU A 66 7.72 -12.37 6.92
N ILE A 67 7.67 -13.69 6.73
CA ILE A 67 7.37 -14.66 7.79
C ILE A 67 8.53 -15.59 8.06
N GLU A 68 8.60 -16.10 9.28
CA GLU A 68 9.52 -17.17 9.64
C GLU A 68 9.15 -18.48 8.94
N ALA A 69 10.17 -19.23 8.54
CA ALA A 69 9.99 -20.54 7.95
C ALA A 69 9.26 -21.49 8.90
N ASN A 70 8.37 -22.32 8.34
CA ASN A 70 7.64 -23.36 9.07
C ASN A 70 6.76 -22.86 10.23
N ASN A 71 6.41 -21.57 10.28
CA ASN A 71 5.45 -21.04 11.25
C ASN A 71 4.11 -20.69 10.58
N PRO A 72 3.13 -21.62 10.55
CA PRO A 72 1.85 -21.39 9.89
C PRO A 72 1.01 -20.31 10.58
N PHE A 73 1.20 -20.07 11.89
CA PHE A 73 0.47 -19.04 12.62
C PHE A 73 0.90 -17.63 12.24
N HIS A 74 2.19 -17.41 11.95
CA HIS A 74 2.68 -16.13 11.41
C HIS A 74 2.09 -15.81 10.05
N ALA A 75 1.83 -16.82 9.21
CA ALA A 75 1.22 -16.63 7.90
C ALA A 75 -0.23 -16.13 8.00
N VAL A 76 -1.00 -16.60 8.99
CA VAL A 76 -2.42 -16.24 9.17
C VAL A 76 -2.65 -15.07 10.13
N GLN A 77 -1.61 -14.56 10.77
CA GLN A 77 -1.75 -13.46 11.72
C GLN A 77 -2.08 -12.15 10.99
N GLU A 78 -3.30 -11.67 11.18
CA GLU A 78 -3.71 -10.31 10.83
C GLU A 78 -2.97 -9.32 11.75
N GLY A 79 -2.29 -8.33 11.15
CA GLY A 79 -1.53 -7.30 11.87
C GLY A 79 -2.29 -5.98 11.93
#